data_AF-A0A953XGH4-F1
#
_entry.id   AF-A0A953XGH4-F1
#
_cell.length_a   1.000
_cell.length_b   1.000
_cell.length_c   1.000
_cell.angle_alpha   90.00
_cell.angle_beta   90.00
_cell.angle_gamma   90.00
#
_symmetry.space_group_name_H-M   'P 1'
#
loop_
_entity.id
_entity.type
_entity.pdbx_description
1 polymer ?
#
loop_
_entity_poly.entity_id
_entity_poly.type
_entity_poly.pdbx_seq_one_letter_code
_entity_poly.pdbx_strand_id
1 'polypeptide(L)'
;MADVSKFIAKADEALKKRNYDYAIQMYQSAMEADPGNADARRNYRLALIRKYDAQGYPKSWGMGGLKTIAVSKHPEKLLVETEKLVEKDPKSIKYNLRVAETLAALNHHDAACAVLEFAAKAGDLKSDKQAPALLMLLAKEYGETGKADEATKILARAARLAPNDKQIKVLQKELAAKTYNANVAGAKSSYDLVRNRDEANLLEKMRSGQLTEDDADML
;
A
#
# COMPACT_ATOMS: atom_id res chain seq x y z
N MET A 1 -12.44 7.08 15.75
CA MET A 1 -12.84 5.83 15.07
C MET A 1 -14.07 5.28 15.77
N ALA A 2 -15.07 4.83 15.02
CA ALA A 2 -16.22 4.14 15.59
C ALA A 2 -15.79 2.74 16.07
N ASP A 3 -16.38 2.24 17.16
CA ASP A 3 -16.16 0.85 17.55
C ASP A 3 -16.88 -0.08 16.58
N VAL A 4 -16.10 -0.75 15.74
CA VAL A 4 -16.59 -1.71 14.74
C VAL A 4 -16.35 -3.16 15.15
N SER A 5 -15.82 -3.41 16.34
CA SER A 5 -15.35 -4.73 16.80
C SER A 5 -16.44 -5.80 16.69
N LYS A 6 -17.69 -5.44 16.99
CA LYS A 6 -18.84 -6.34 16.89
C LYS A 6 -19.15 -6.76 15.45
N PHE A 7 -19.01 -5.85 14.48
CA PHE A 7 -19.18 -6.17 13.07
C PHE A 7 -18.05 -7.08 12.59
N ILE A 8 -16.80 -6.75 12.94
CA ILE A 8 -15.62 -7.56 12.60
C ILE A 8 -15.74 -8.98 13.16
N ALA A 9 -16.04 -9.14 14.44
CA ALA A 9 -16.16 -10.46 15.07
C ALA A 9 -17.23 -11.34 14.40
N LYS A 10 -18.39 -10.77 14.08
CA LYS A 10 -19.45 -11.47 13.34
C LYS A 10 -19.01 -11.84 11.92
N ALA A 11 -18.31 -10.94 11.24
CA ALA A 11 -17.80 -11.15 9.90
C ALA A 11 -16.76 -12.29 9.86
N ASP A 12 -15.82 -12.29 10.80
CA ASP A 12 -14.80 -13.33 10.94
C ASP A 12 -15.40 -14.70 11.23
N GLU A 13 -16.38 -14.77 12.14
CA GLU A 13 -17.08 -16.00 12.46
C GLU A 13 -17.84 -16.55 11.24
N ALA A 14 -18.56 -15.67 10.53
CA ALA A 14 -19.28 -16.02 9.31
C ALA A 14 -18.32 -16.53 8.22
N LEU A 15 -17.17 -15.86 8.06
CA LEU A 15 -16.15 -16.24 7.10
C LEU A 15 -15.55 -17.62 7.40
N LYS A 16 -15.31 -17.93 8.69
CA LYS A 16 -14.87 -19.27 9.14
C LYS A 16 -15.90 -20.35 8.82
N LYS A 17 -17.19 -20.03 8.99
CA LYS A 17 -18.32 -20.92 8.65
C LYS A 17 -18.62 -20.98 7.14
N ARG A 18 -17.83 -20.32 6.29
CA ARG A 18 -18.06 -20.18 4.84
C ARG A 18 -19.41 -19.54 4.49
N ASN A 19 -20.01 -18.81 5.43
CA ASN A 19 -21.17 -17.97 5.18
C ASN A 19 -20.70 -16.63 4.60
N TYR A 20 -20.31 -16.65 3.33
CA TYR A 20 -19.62 -15.52 2.72
C TYR A 20 -20.50 -14.29 2.56
N ASP A 21 -21.79 -14.45 2.23
CA ASP A 21 -22.71 -13.33 2.05
C ASP A 21 -22.89 -12.54 3.35
N TYR A 22 -23.09 -13.24 4.46
CA TYR A 22 -23.18 -12.59 5.76
C TYR A 22 -21.85 -11.98 6.21
N ALA A 23 -20.72 -12.65 5.93
CA ALA A 23 -19.39 -12.08 6.20
C ALA A 23 -19.18 -10.76 5.44
N ILE A 24 -19.49 -10.73 4.15
CA ILE A 24 -19.40 -9.56 3.28
C ILE A 24 -20.25 -8.42 3.84
N GLN A 25 -21.51 -8.71 4.19
CA GLN A 25 -22.42 -7.70 4.77
C GLN A 25 -21.86 -7.11 6.06
N MET A 26 -21.34 -7.92 6.97
CA MET A 26 -20.78 -7.44 8.23
C MET A 26 -19.50 -6.61 8.02
N TYR A 27 -18.63 -6.98 7.07
CA TYR A 27 -17.48 -6.13 6.74
C TYR A 27 -17.89 -4.80 6.10
N GLN A 28 -18.92 -4.79 5.24
CA GLN A 28 -19.46 -3.54 4.69
C GLN A 28 -19.97 -2.63 5.81
N SER A 29 -20.74 -3.15 6.76
CA SER A 29 -21.21 -2.37 7.92
C SER A 29 -20.05 -1.82 8.77
N ALA A 30 -18.96 -2.59 8.91
CA ALA A 30 -17.75 -2.09 9.57
C ALA A 30 -17.11 -0.94 8.78
N MET A 31 -17.03 -1.02 7.45
CA MET A 31 -16.48 0.05 6.60
C MET A 31 -17.36 1.29 6.51
N GLU A 32 -18.69 1.13 6.60
CA GLU A 32 -19.61 2.26 6.67
C GLU A 32 -19.43 3.04 7.98
N ALA A 33 -19.23 2.34 9.09
CA ALA A 33 -19.01 2.94 10.41
C ALA A 33 -17.58 3.50 10.59
N ASP A 34 -16.58 2.82 10.02
CA ASP A 34 -15.17 3.25 10.02
C ASP A 34 -14.54 3.05 8.63
N PRO A 35 -14.63 4.06 7.74
CA PRO A 35 -14.05 3.99 6.41
C PRO A 35 -12.54 3.75 6.39
N GLY A 36 -11.84 4.09 7.48
CA GLY A 36 -10.39 3.91 7.62
C GLY A 36 -9.98 2.51 8.10
N ASN A 37 -10.92 1.59 8.34
CA ASN A 37 -10.58 0.29 8.92
C ASN A 37 -9.86 -0.63 7.90
N ALA A 38 -8.55 -0.75 8.06
CA ALA A 38 -7.69 -1.53 7.18
C ALA A 38 -8.02 -3.03 7.18
N ASP A 39 -8.31 -3.59 8.35
CA ASP A 39 -8.62 -5.02 8.50
C ASP A 39 -9.95 -5.39 7.87
N ALA A 40 -10.99 -4.56 8.07
CA ALA A 40 -12.28 -4.72 7.41
C ALA A 40 -12.10 -4.77 5.88
N ARG A 41 -11.34 -3.81 5.32
CA ARG A 41 -11.11 -3.72 3.87
C ARG A 41 -10.36 -4.92 3.30
N ARG A 42 -9.34 -5.41 4.02
CA ARG A 42 -8.59 -6.61 3.62
C ARG A 42 -9.47 -7.85 3.67
N ASN A 43 -10.20 -8.05 4.77
CA ASN A 43 -10.97 -9.27 4.99
C ASN A 43 -12.25 -9.34 4.15
N TYR A 44 -12.87 -8.21 3.85
CA TYR A 44 -13.94 -8.11 2.86
C TYR A 44 -13.53 -8.62 1.49
N ARG A 45 -12.37 -8.19 0.98
CA ARG A 45 -11.85 -8.64 -0.31
C ARG A 45 -11.51 -10.12 -0.30
N LEU A 46 -10.97 -10.62 0.82
CA LEU A 46 -10.76 -12.05 1.04
C LEU A 46 -12.09 -12.82 1.02
N ALA A 47 -13.14 -12.30 1.65
CA ALA A 47 -14.46 -12.91 1.65
C ALA A 47 -15.07 -12.96 0.23
N LEU A 48 -14.92 -11.89 -0.56
CA LEU A 48 -15.32 -11.84 -1.97
C LEU A 48 -14.60 -12.91 -2.81
N ILE A 49 -13.27 -13.01 -2.71
CA ILE A 49 -12.52 -14.05 -3.42
C ILE A 49 -12.99 -15.44 -3.01
N ARG A 50 -13.11 -15.72 -1.70
CA ARG A 50 -13.54 -17.04 -1.22
C ARG A 50 -14.95 -17.40 -1.66
N LYS A 51 -15.85 -16.41 -1.74
CA LYS A 51 -17.19 -16.58 -2.31
C LYS A 51 -17.10 -17.02 -3.76
N TYR A 52 -16.39 -16.28 -4.60
CA TYR A 52 -16.34 -16.55 -6.03
C TYR A 52 -15.48 -17.75 -6.41
N ASP A 53 -14.45 -18.07 -5.64
CA ASP A 53 -13.70 -19.32 -5.80
C ASP A 53 -14.59 -20.53 -5.46
N ALA A 54 -15.59 -20.38 -4.58
CA ALA A 54 -16.54 -21.45 -4.22
C ALA A 54 -17.78 -21.53 -5.12
N GLN A 55 -18.31 -20.38 -5.58
CA GLN A 55 -19.59 -20.27 -6.30
C GLN A 55 -19.42 -19.98 -7.80
N GLY A 56 -18.19 -19.68 -8.24
CA GLY A 56 -17.90 -19.15 -9.56
C GLY A 56 -17.90 -17.62 -9.59
N TYR A 57 -17.07 -17.05 -10.46
CA TYR A 57 -17.05 -15.61 -10.71
C TYR A 57 -18.26 -15.22 -11.56
N PRO A 58 -18.90 -14.07 -11.28
CA PRO A 58 -19.95 -13.57 -12.15
C PRO A 58 -19.39 -13.40 -13.57
N LYS A 59 -20.16 -13.78 -14.59
CA LYS A 59 -19.80 -13.48 -15.98
C LYS A 59 -19.62 -11.96 -16.08
N SER A 60 -18.41 -11.52 -16.44
CA SER A 60 -18.08 -10.12 -16.58
C SER A 60 -19.10 -9.43 -17.49
N TRP A 61 -19.99 -8.61 -16.93
CA TRP A 61 -20.82 -7.76 -17.76
C TRP A 61 -19.90 -6.72 -18.37
N GLY A 62 -19.70 -6.81 -19.67
CA GLY A 62 -18.78 -5.94 -20.41
C GLY A 62 -19.05 -4.47 -20.14
N MET A 63 -17.95 -3.72 -20.00
CA MET A 63 -17.86 -2.28 -20.25
C MET A 63 -19.04 -1.42 -19.75
N GLY A 64 -19.32 -1.46 -18.44
CA GLY A 64 -20.01 -0.36 -17.75
C GLY A 64 -18.98 0.55 -17.11
N GLY A 65 -18.45 1.50 -17.89
CA GLY A 65 -17.37 2.39 -17.47
C GLY A 65 -17.64 3.05 -16.12
N LEU A 66 -16.60 3.08 -15.26
CA LEU A 66 -16.52 4.06 -14.19
C LEU A 66 -16.78 5.42 -14.87
N LYS A 67 -17.93 6.06 -14.58
CA LYS A 67 -18.10 7.48 -14.93
C LYS A 67 -16.88 8.16 -14.36
N THR A 68 -16.17 8.97 -15.15
CA THR A 68 -14.95 9.67 -14.73
C THR A 68 -15.28 10.72 -13.66
N ILE A 69 -15.61 10.23 -12.47
CA ILE A 69 -15.83 11.01 -11.28
C ILE A 69 -14.44 11.26 -10.72
N ALA A 70 -14.01 12.52 -10.81
CA ALA A 70 -12.74 12.95 -10.24
C ALA A 70 -12.75 12.71 -8.73
N VAL A 71 -11.66 12.14 -8.19
CA VAL A 71 -11.49 11.87 -6.76
C VAL A 71 -11.73 13.13 -5.93
N SER A 72 -11.27 14.27 -6.46
CA SER A 72 -11.30 15.56 -5.77
C SER A 72 -12.69 16.16 -5.53
N LYS A 73 -13.74 15.70 -6.23
CA LYS A 73 -15.07 16.34 -6.11
C LYS A 73 -15.92 15.74 -4.99
N HIS A 74 -15.98 14.41 -4.91
CA HIS A 74 -16.81 13.70 -3.93
C HIS A 74 -16.15 12.37 -3.53
N PRO A 75 -15.06 12.39 -2.74
CA PRO A 75 -14.29 11.20 -2.43
C PRO A 75 -15.11 10.13 -1.68
N GLU A 76 -15.97 10.50 -0.74
CA GLU A 76 -16.83 9.53 -0.03
C GLU A 76 -17.79 8.78 -0.96
N LYS A 77 -18.44 9.51 -1.87
CA LYS A 77 -19.34 8.90 -2.87
C LYS A 77 -18.56 8.00 -3.83
N LEU A 78 -17.38 8.46 -4.26
CA LEU A 78 -16.50 7.67 -5.13
C LEU A 78 -16.04 6.38 -4.45
N LEU A 79 -15.77 6.41 -3.15
CA LEU A 79 -15.38 5.24 -2.37
C LEU A 79 -16.46 4.16 -2.42
N VAL A 80 -17.72 4.54 -2.19
CA VAL A 80 -18.87 3.62 -2.29
C VAL A 80 -19.05 3.08 -3.70
N GLU A 81 -18.94 3.91 -4.73
CA GLU A 81 -19.10 3.48 -6.12
C GLU A 81 -17.98 2.55 -6.59
N THR A 82 -16.76 2.77 -6.12
CA THR A 82 -15.59 1.97 -6.49
C THR A 82 -15.57 0.63 -5.77
N GLU A 83 -16.02 0.54 -4.52
CA GLU A 83 -16.21 -0.73 -3.82
C GLU A 83 -17.25 -1.63 -4.52
N LYS A 84 -18.34 -1.07 -5.08
CA LYS A 84 -19.30 -1.82 -5.91
C LYS A 84 -18.68 -2.43 -7.17
N LEU A 85 -17.58 -1.87 -7.68
CA LEU A 85 -16.84 -2.46 -8.81
C LEU A 85 -15.91 -3.58 -8.34
N VAL A 86 -15.29 -3.41 -7.17
CA VAL A 86 -14.48 -4.46 -6.51
C VAL A 86 -15.34 -5.69 -6.19
N GLU A 87 -16.61 -5.53 -5.81
CA GLU A 87 -17.52 -6.67 -5.64
C GLU A 87 -17.65 -7.52 -6.89
N LYS A 88 -17.64 -6.91 -8.08
CA LYS A 88 -17.81 -7.64 -9.34
C LYS A 88 -16.53 -8.32 -9.79
N ASP A 89 -15.39 -7.68 -9.54
CA ASP A 89 -14.07 -8.19 -9.89
C ASP A 89 -13.07 -7.84 -8.76
N PRO A 90 -13.00 -8.67 -7.71
CA PRO A 90 -12.19 -8.35 -6.53
C PRO A 90 -10.69 -8.41 -6.82
N LYS A 91 -10.27 -9.11 -7.88
CA LYS A 91 -8.86 -9.23 -8.29
C LYS A 91 -8.41 -8.11 -9.22
N SER A 92 -9.32 -7.25 -9.67
CA SER A 92 -9.01 -6.13 -10.54
C SER A 92 -8.03 -5.15 -9.88
N ILE A 93 -6.83 -5.02 -10.44
CA ILE A 93 -5.86 -3.99 -10.02
C ILE A 93 -6.47 -2.60 -10.23
N LYS A 94 -7.14 -2.38 -11.36
CA LYS A 94 -7.77 -1.09 -11.69
C LYS A 94 -8.77 -0.63 -10.64
N TYR A 95 -9.71 -1.50 -10.20
CA TYR A 95 -10.74 -1.09 -9.24
C TYR A 95 -10.17 -0.91 -7.84
N ASN A 96 -9.28 -1.82 -7.40
CA ASN A 96 -8.63 -1.68 -6.10
C ASN A 96 -7.71 -0.46 -6.04
N LEU A 97 -6.98 -0.15 -7.11
CA LEU A 97 -6.19 1.08 -7.21
C LEU A 97 -7.07 2.31 -7.01
N ARG A 98 -8.25 2.34 -7.65
CA ARG A 98 -9.17 3.47 -7.53
C ARG A 98 -9.73 3.64 -6.11
N VAL A 99 -10.05 2.54 -5.43
CA VAL A 99 -10.44 2.57 -4.01
C VAL A 99 -9.30 3.16 -3.18
N ALA A 100 -8.07 2.68 -3.38
CA ALA A 100 -6.91 3.15 -2.62
C ALA A 100 -6.58 4.63 -2.86
N GLU A 101 -6.66 5.12 -4.10
CA GLU A 101 -6.53 6.55 -4.41
C GLU A 101 -7.54 7.40 -3.63
N THR A 102 -8.77 6.89 -3.52
CA THR A 102 -9.85 7.57 -2.82
C THR A 102 -9.63 7.55 -1.31
N LEU A 103 -9.12 6.45 -0.75
CA LEU A 103 -8.75 6.34 0.66
C LEU A 103 -7.59 7.25 1.03
N ALA A 104 -6.55 7.29 0.18
CA ALA A 104 -5.42 8.20 0.35
C ALA A 104 -5.88 9.66 0.33
N ALA A 105 -6.81 10.03 -0.56
CA ALA A 105 -7.40 11.37 -0.61
C ALA A 105 -8.23 11.72 0.64
N LEU A 106 -8.71 10.71 1.39
CA LEU A 106 -9.39 10.85 2.67
C LEU A 106 -8.44 10.70 3.88
N ASN A 107 -7.13 10.62 3.65
CA ASN A 107 -6.09 10.39 4.66
C ASN A 107 -6.23 9.05 5.43
N HIS A 108 -6.89 8.06 4.83
CA HIS A 108 -6.99 6.70 5.38
C HIS A 108 -5.82 5.83 4.89
N HIS A 109 -4.59 6.21 5.23
CA HIS A 109 -3.36 5.63 4.68
C HIS A 109 -3.21 4.13 4.95
N ASP A 110 -3.51 3.66 6.17
CA ASP A 110 -3.43 2.23 6.51
C ASP A 110 -4.43 1.39 5.71
N ALA A 111 -5.64 1.92 5.50
CA ALA A 111 -6.65 1.30 4.67
C ALA A 111 -6.22 1.27 3.19
N ALA A 112 -5.65 2.36 2.67
CA ALA A 112 -5.11 2.39 1.32
C ALA A 112 -4.01 1.31 1.14
N CYS A 113 -3.08 1.21 2.10
CA CYS A 113 -2.05 0.16 2.12
C CYS A 113 -2.67 -1.24 2.07
N ALA A 114 -3.65 -1.53 2.92
CA ALA A 114 -4.28 -2.85 2.98
C ALA A 114 -4.96 -3.25 1.66
N VAL A 115 -5.61 -2.29 0.97
CA VAL A 115 -6.23 -2.51 -0.33
C VAL A 115 -5.17 -2.77 -1.41
N LEU A 116 -4.10 -1.99 -1.43
CA LEU A 116 -3.02 -2.11 -2.42
C LEU A 116 -2.20 -3.38 -2.22
N GLU A 117 -1.87 -3.74 -0.98
CA GLU A 117 -1.22 -5.01 -0.62
C GLU A 117 -2.03 -6.20 -1.11
N PHE A 118 -3.35 -6.17 -0.86
CA PHE A 118 -4.26 -7.21 -1.32
C PHE A 118 -4.23 -7.31 -2.85
N ALA A 119 -4.39 -6.19 -3.55
CA ALA A 119 -4.44 -6.17 -5.01
C ALA A 119 -3.09 -6.57 -5.64
N ALA A 120 -1.96 -6.21 -5.02
CA ALA A 120 -0.64 -6.67 -5.44
C ALA A 120 -0.46 -8.19 -5.31
N LYS A 121 -1.11 -8.81 -4.31
CA LYS A 121 -1.05 -10.25 -4.07
C LYS A 121 -2.02 -11.04 -4.94
N ALA A 122 -3.22 -10.50 -5.15
CA ALA A 122 -4.31 -11.20 -5.82
C ALA A 122 -4.39 -10.94 -7.34
N GLY A 123 -3.88 -9.80 -7.80
CA GLY A 123 -3.90 -9.40 -9.21
C GLY A 123 -2.67 -9.85 -10.00
N ASP A 124 -2.75 -9.80 -11.33
CA ASP A 124 -1.64 -10.12 -12.22
C ASP A 124 -0.73 -8.91 -12.48
N LEU A 125 0.26 -8.72 -11.61
CA LEU A 125 1.22 -7.64 -11.72
C LEU A 125 2.14 -7.72 -12.94
N LYS A 126 2.20 -8.84 -13.66
CA LYS A 126 3.09 -8.98 -14.82
C LYS A 126 2.45 -8.46 -16.10
N SER A 127 1.15 -8.66 -16.26
CA SER A 127 0.43 -8.31 -17.49
C SER A 127 -0.44 -7.05 -17.35
N ASP A 128 -0.81 -6.66 -16.13
CA ASP A 128 -1.70 -5.51 -15.92
C ASP A 128 -0.95 -4.18 -16.09
N LYS A 129 -1.48 -3.33 -16.98
CA LYS A 129 -0.93 -2.01 -17.30
C LYS A 129 -0.96 -1.03 -16.11
N GLN A 130 -1.81 -1.27 -15.12
CA GLN A 130 -1.93 -0.46 -13.91
C GLN A 130 -1.00 -0.94 -12.78
N ALA A 131 -0.30 -2.07 -12.96
CA ALA A 131 0.61 -2.61 -11.95
C ALA A 131 1.71 -1.62 -11.49
N PRO A 132 2.38 -0.86 -12.37
CA PRO A 132 3.35 0.14 -11.92
C PRO A 132 2.71 1.24 -11.06
N ALA A 133 1.54 1.75 -11.46
CA ALA A 133 0.81 2.78 -10.72
C ALA A 133 0.37 2.28 -9.33
N LEU A 134 -0.10 1.03 -9.24
CA LEU A 134 -0.42 0.39 -7.96
C LEU A 134 0.80 0.34 -7.03
N LEU A 135 1.95 -0.11 -7.52
CA LEU A 135 3.15 -0.22 -6.70
C LEU A 135 3.68 1.16 -6.30
N MET A 136 3.59 2.16 -7.17
CA MET A 136 3.96 3.53 -6.82
C MET A 136 3.07 4.10 -5.72
N LEU A 137 1.75 3.92 -5.81
CA LEU A 137 0.84 4.38 -4.77
C LEU A 137 1.13 3.63 -3.46
N LEU A 138 1.35 2.32 -3.49
CA LEU A 138 1.70 1.54 -2.29
C LEU A 138 2.99 2.04 -1.64
N ALA A 139 4.03 2.35 -2.43
CA ALA A 139 5.26 2.92 -1.91
C ALA A 139 5.02 4.30 -1.27
N LYS A 140 4.19 5.14 -1.89
CA LYS A 140 3.82 6.44 -1.31
C LYS A 140 3.11 6.28 0.03
N GLU A 141 2.08 5.43 0.11
CA GLU A 141 1.32 5.20 1.34
C GLU A 141 2.16 4.53 2.45
N TYR A 142 3.10 3.65 2.08
CA TYR A 142 4.12 3.16 3.02
C TYR A 142 5.00 4.28 3.57
N GLY A 143 5.35 5.27 2.74
CA GLY A 143 6.04 6.47 3.20
C GLY A 143 5.23 7.29 4.22
N GLU A 144 3.92 7.44 4.01
CA GLU A 144 3.04 8.15 4.95
C GLU A 144 2.79 7.37 6.26
N THR A 145 2.85 6.02 6.21
CA THR A 145 2.67 5.14 7.40
C THR A 145 3.99 4.79 8.10
N GLY A 146 5.10 5.45 7.74
CA GLY A 146 6.41 5.26 8.38
C GLY A 146 7.14 3.96 7.99
N LYS A 147 6.63 3.20 7.02
CA LYS A 147 7.23 1.95 6.50
C LYS A 147 8.21 2.24 5.36
N ALA A 148 9.14 3.16 5.59
CA ALA A 148 9.93 3.75 4.52
C ALA A 148 10.89 2.74 3.83
N ASP A 149 11.44 1.79 4.56
CA ASP A 149 12.27 0.71 3.97
C ASP A 149 11.46 -0.15 3.01
N GLU A 150 10.24 -0.52 3.39
CA GLU A 150 9.33 -1.28 2.53
C GLU A 150 8.90 -0.45 1.31
N ALA A 151 8.71 0.86 1.49
CA ALA A 151 8.39 1.77 0.39
C ALA A 151 9.47 1.72 -0.71
N THR A 152 10.76 1.75 -0.34
CA THR A 152 11.85 1.68 -1.32
C THR A 152 11.89 0.35 -2.07
N LYS A 153 11.66 -0.77 -1.38
CA LYS A 153 11.61 -2.12 -2.00
C LYS A 153 10.47 -2.23 -3.01
N ILE A 154 9.28 -1.74 -2.64
CA ILE A 154 8.12 -1.73 -3.53
C ILE A 154 8.36 -0.83 -4.75
N LEU A 155 8.98 0.34 -4.55
CA LEU A 155 9.26 1.25 -5.65
C LEU A 155 10.33 0.72 -6.62
N ALA A 156 11.31 -0.04 -6.11
CA ALA A 156 12.26 -0.76 -6.95
C ALA A 156 11.57 -1.81 -7.83
N ARG A 157 10.53 -2.48 -7.31
CA ARG A 157 9.69 -3.39 -8.11
C ARG A 157 8.92 -2.64 -9.19
N ALA A 158 8.35 -1.46 -8.89
CA ALA A 158 7.69 -0.62 -9.88
C ALA A 158 8.66 -0.21 -11.01
N ALA A 159 9.89 0.17 -10.65
CA ALA A 159 10.92 0.56 -11.63
C ALA A 159 11.30 -0.57 -12.59
N ARG A 160 11.24 -1.83 -12.15
CA ARG A 160 11.46 -2.99 -13.02
C ARG A 160 10.33 -3.18 -14.05
N LEU A 161 9.10 -2.82 -13.70
CA LEU A 161 7.95 -2.92 -14.60
C LEU A 161 7.87 -1.74 -15.57
N ALA A 162 8.30 -0.54 -15.15
CA ALA A 162 8.26 0.68 -15.94
C ALA A 162 9.56 1.49 -15.81
N PRO A 163 10.69 1.04 -16.39
CA PRO A 163 12.02 1.63 -16.16
C PRO A 163 12.17 3.08 -16.65
N ASN A 164 11.33 3.48 -17.61
CA ASN A 164 11.34 4.82 -18.19
C ASN A 164 10.31 5.78 -17.56
N ASP A 165 9.58 5.34 -16.54
CA ASP A 165 8.60 6.18 -15.87
C ASP A 165 9.30 7.27 -15.03
N LYS A 166 9.02 8.54 -15.38
CA LYS A 166 9.60 9.70 -14.71
C LYS A 166 9.07 9.86 -13.29
N GLN A 167 7.82 9.48 -13.03
CA GLN A 167 7.19 9.63 -11.71
C GLN A 167 7.84 8.68 -10.68
N ILE A 168 8.25 7.48 -11.11
CA ILE A 168 9.00 6.55 -10.25
C ILE A 168 10.30 7.20 -9.76
N LYS A 169 11.06 7.86 -10.65
CA LYS A 169 12.32 8.52 -10.31
C LYS A 169 12.11 9.71 -9.36
N VAL A 170 11.01 10.46 -9.54
CA VAL A 170 10.64 11.56 -8.64
C VAL A 170 10.33 10.99 -7.24
N LEU A 171 9.46 9.98 -7.16
CA LEU A 171 9.07 9.38 -5.89
C LEU A 171 10.25 8.72 -5.16
N GLN A 172 11.21 8.14 -5.89
CA GLN A 172 12.44 7.60 -5.30
C GLN A 172 13.23 8.67 -4.54
N LYS A 173 13.37 9.86 -5.14
CA LYS A 173 14.06 11.00 -4.51
C LYS A 173 13.30 11.52 -3.30
N GLU A 174 11.97 11.64 -3.42
CA GLU A 174 11.12 12.10 -2.32
C GLU A 174 11.19 11.16 -1.10
N LEU A 175 11.09 9.85 -1.31
CA LEU A 175 11.19 8.87 -0.24
C LEU A 175 12.59 8.84 0.39
N ALA A 176 13.66 8.95 -0.41
CA ALA A 176 15.02 9.04 0.09
C ALA A 176 15.26 10.31 0.93
N ALA A 177 14.66 11.44 0.56
CA ALA A 177 14.72 12.66 1.34
C ALA A 177 13.94 12.53 2.66
N LYS A 178 12.74 11.92 2.63
CA LYS A 178 11.96 11.64 3.84
C LYS A 178 12.70 10.73 4.82
N THR A 179 13.32 9.65 4.34
CA THR A 179 14.10 8.74 5.22
C THR A 179 15.32 9.42 5.80
N TYR A 180 16.07 10.18 5.00
CA TYR A 180 17.22 10.94 5.48
C TYR A 180 16.81 11.91 6.60
N ASN A 181 15.76 12.72 6.38
CA ASN A 181 15.28 13.67 7.37
C ASN A 181 14.79 12.99 8.66
N ALA A 182 14.12 11.84 8.56
CA ALA A 182 13.69 11.08 9.73
C ALA A 182 14.88 10.53 10.54
N ASN A 183 15.92 10.02 9.86
CA ASN A 183 17.14 9.53 10.50
C ASN A 183 17.93 10.67 11.15
N VAL A 184 18.01 11.83 10.48
CA VAL A 184 18.64 13.05 11.02
C VAL A 184 17.89 13.58 12.23
N ALA A 185 16.55 13.61 12.20
CA ALA A 185 15.74 14.05 13.34
C ALA A 185 15.76 13.06 14.51
N GLY A 186 15.93 11.76 14.24
CA GLY A 186 16.08 10.71 15.25
C GLY A 186 17.48 10.64 15.87
N ALA A 187 18.49 11.21 15.21
CA ALA A 187 19.84 11.34 15.76
C ALA A 187 19.83 12.41 16.86
N LYS A 188 20.12 12.00 18.10
CA LYS A 188 20.00 12.86 19.29
C LYS A 188 21.00 14.02 19.33
N SER A 189 21.95 14.10 18.40
CA SER A 189 22.86 15.22 18.23
C SER A 189 23.49 15.23 16.83
N SER A 190 23.84 16.43 16.34
CA SER A 190 24.64 16.61 15.10
C SER A 190 25.96 15.82 15.13
N TYR A 191 26.45 15.46 16.32
CA TYR A 191 27.66 14.66 16.53
C TYR A 191 27.49 13.20 16.06
N ASP A 192 26.32 12.60 16.28
CA ASP A 192 26.05 11.20 15.91
C ASP A 192 25.97 11.03 14.37
N LEU A 193 25.53 12.06 13.66
CA LEU A 193 25.44 12.06 12.20
C LEU A 193 26.81 12.22 11.53
N VAL A 194 27.66 13.09 12.08
CA VAL A 194 29.04 13.29 11.60
C VAL A 194 29.86 12.03 11.87
N ARG A 195 29.75 11.46 13.07
CA ARG A 195 30.42 10.20 13.42
C ARG A 195 30.05 9.05 12.48
N ASN A 196 28.76 8.82 12.22
CA ASN A 196 28.33 7.76 11.29
C ASN A 196 28.85 8.00 9.85
N ARG A 197 28.93 9.26 9.42
CA ARG A 197 29.46 9.62 8.10
C ARG A 197 30.97 9.41 8.02
N ASP A 198 31.69 9.75 9.08
CA ASP A 198 33.14 9.56 9.16
C ASP A 198 33.49 8.07 9.26
N GLU A 199 32.76 7.29 10.06
CA GLU A 199 32.88 5.83 10.14
C GLU A 199 32.58 5.15 8.79
N ALA A 200 31.53 5.58 8.09
CA ALA A 200 31.21 5.06 6.75
C ALA A 200 32.30 5.39 5.71
N ASN A 201 32.85 6.60 5.74
CA ASN A 201 33.96 7.00 4.86
C ASN A 201 35.27 6.24 5.18
N LEU A 202 35.54 5.99 6.46
CA LEU A 202 36.69 5.18 6.90
C LEU A 202 36.57 3.73 6.40
N LEU A 203 35.40 3.12 6.56
CA LEU A 203 35.11 1.77 6.05
C LEU A 203 35.24 1.69 4.52
N GLU A 204 34.79 2.71 3.78
CA GLU A 204 34.98 2.74 2.33
C GLU A 204 36.44 2.90 1.92
N LYS A 205 37.23 3.69 2.65
CA LYS A 205 38.68 3.85 2.41
C LYS A 205 39.49 2.60 2.78
N MET A 206 39.10 1.89 3.83
CA MET A 206 39.67 0.58 4.14
C MET A 206 39.34 -0.43 3.04
N ARG A 207 38.09 -0.46 2.58
CA ARG A 207 37.65 -1.37 1.51
C ARG A 207 38.28 -1.04 0.16
N SER A 208 38.65 0.22 -0.09
CA SER A 208 39.39 0.64 -1.28
C SER A 208 40.91 0.42 -1.17
N GLY A 209 41.40 -0.11 -0.03
CA GLY A 209 42.82 -0.37 0.23
C GLY A 209 43.64 0.90 0.47
N GLN A 210 42.98 2.04 0.73
CA GLN A 210 43.62 3.33 0.97
C GLN A 210 43.97 3.58 2.45
N LEU A 211 43.49 2.74 3.36
CA LEU A 211 43.80 2.74 4.80
C LEU A 211 43.94 1.28 5.26
N THR A 212 44.93 1.00 6.12
CA THR A 212 45.07 -0.31 6.78
C THR A 212 44.36 -0.30 8.15
N GLU A 213 44.04 -1.46 8.73
CA GLU A 213 43.36 -1.53 10.04
C GLU A 213 44.13 -0.76 11.13
N ASP A 214 45.47 -0.80 11.08
CA ASP A 214 46.35 -0.10 12.03
C ASP A 214 46.23 1.43 11.96
N ASP A 215 45.83 2.00 10.82
CA ASP A 215 45.69 3.45 10.64
C ASP A 215 44.41 4.02 11.28
N ALA A 216 43.42 3.17 11.57
CA ALA A 216 42.13 3.59 12.12
C ALA A 216 42.06 3.59 13.65
N ASP A 217 42.93 2.82 14.30
CA ASP A 217 43.08 2.80 15.76
C ASP A 217 43.91 4.00 16.28
N MET A 218 44.47 4.83 15.38
CA MET A 218 45.30 6.00 15.70
C MET A 218 44.57 7.36 15.64
N LEU A 219 43.25 7.39 15.40
CA LEU A 219 42.41 8.59 15.37
C LEU A 219 41.33 8.55 16.46
#